data_AF-A0A5C7M401-F1
#
_entry.id   AF-A0A5C7M401-F1
#
_cell.length_a   1.000
_cell.length_b   1.000
_cell.length_c   1.000
_cell.angle_alpha   90.00
_cell.angle_beta   90.00
_cell.angle_gamma   90.00
#
_symmetry.space_group_name_H-M   'P 1'
#
loop_
_entity.id
_entity.type
_entity.pdbx_description
1 polymer ?
#
loop_
_entity_poly.entity_id
_entity_poly.type
_entity_poly.pdbx_seq_one_letter_code
_entity_poly.pdbx_strand_id
1 'polypeptide(L)'
;MSENEENVIRVSSMSLAAYLALSGHEPVDTTTEADTVLWVYLESDEVLDLIETFNREEARVEPQSFSRFYGKIKQSFHATRGRGRSSQRASSVA
;
A
#
# COMPACT_ATOMS: atom_id res chain seq x y z
N MET A 1 -0.02 -33.66 6.99
CA MET A 1 -0.18 -32.65 5.94
C MET A 1 0.54 -31.43 6.47
N SER A 2 1.67 -31.07 5.88
CA SER A 2 2.41 -29.89 6.32
C SER A 2 1.54 -28.67 6.05
N GLU A 3 1.24 -27.91 7.09
CA GLU A 3 0.71 -26.57 6.97
C GLU A 3 1.71 -25.79 6.12
N ASN A 4 1.36 -25.46 4.87
CA ASN A 4 2.08 -24.42 4.15
C ASN A 4 1.80 -23.14 4.92
N GLU A 5 2.67 -22.80 5.88
CA GLU A 5 2.82 -21.42 6.33
C GLU A 5 3.24 -20.62 5.09
N GLU A 6 2.25 -20.09 4.38
CA GLU A 6 2.53 -19.04 3.40
C GLU A 6 3.19 -17.90 4.18
N ASN A 7 4.48 -17.68 3.90
CA ASN A 7 5.20 -16.56 4.48
C ASN A 7 4.48 -15.28 4.05
N VAL A 8 4.01 -14.52 5.04
CA VAL A 8 3.30 -13.26 4.82
C VAL A 8 4.06 -12.10 5.45
N ILE A 9 4.11 -11.00 4.71
CA ILE A 9 4.71 -9.76 5.15
C ILE A 9 3.58 -8.81 5.59
N ARG A 10 3.70 -8.27 6.80
CA ARG A 10 2.76 -7.26 7.33
C ARG A 10 3.39 -5.88 7.26
N VAL A 11 2.74 -4.97 6.54
CA VAL A 11 3.17 -3.58 6.40
C VAL A 11 2.20 -2.68 7.15
N SER A 12 2.70 -1.83 8.04
CA SER A 12 1.92 -0.78 8.75
C SER A 12 2.13 0.62 8.17
N SER A 13 3.14 0.77 7.29
CA SER A 13 3.46 2.05 6.65
C SER A 13 2.57 2.26 5.42
N MET A 14 1.69 3.26 5.48
CA MET A 14 0.80 3.60 4.37
C MET A 14 1.59 3.99 3.09
N SER A 15 2.75 4.63 3.25
CA SER A 15 3.61 5.01 2.12
C SER A 15 4.22 3.78 1.43
N LEU A 16 4.67 2.79 2.21
CA LEU A 16 5.18 1.54 1.67
C LEU A 16 4.06 0.74 0.98
N ALA A 17 2.88 0.65 1.60
CA ALA A 17 1.73 0.00 0.99
C ALA A 17 1.30 0.67 -0.34
N ALA A 18 1.33 2.00 -0.40
CA ALA A 18 1.04 2.73 -1.63
C ALA A 18 2.13 2.51 -2.70
N TYR A 19 3.40 2.43 -2.31
CA TYR A 19 4.51 2.15 -3.22
C TYR A 19 4.37 0.75 -3.84
N LEU A 20 4.12 -0.28 -3.03
CA LEU A 20 3.88 -1.65 -3.50
C LEU A 20 2.69 -1.71 -4.47
N ALA A 21 1.58 -1.05 -4.14
CA ALA A 21 0.41 -0.99 -5.02
C ALA A 21 0.70 -0.30 -6.36
N LEU A 22 1.50 0.77 -6.37
CA LEU A 22 1.92 1.44 -7.61
C LEU A 22 2.87 0.59 -8.45
N SER A 23 3.64 -0.29 -7.81
CA SER A 23 4.49 -1.30 -8.46
C SER A 23 3.72 -2.54 -8.92
N GLY A 24 2.38 -2.58 -8.74
CA GLY A 24 1.52 -3.67 -9.19
C GLY A 24 1.27 -4.77 -8.16
N HIS A 25 1.76 -4.61 -6.94
CA HIS A 25 1.59 -5.58 -5.85
C HIS A 25 0.47 -5.13 -4.92
N GLU A 26 -0.69 -5.78 -5.02
CA GLU A 26 -1.82 -5.52 -4.12
C GLU A 26 -1.75 -6.43 -2.87
N PRO A 27 -2.17 -5.93 -1.70
CA PRO A 27 -2.26 -6.75 -0.50
C PRO A 27 -3.30 -7.85 -0.68
N VAL A 28 -2.99 -9.05 -0.19
CA VAL A 28 -3.93 -10.18 -0.17
C VAL A 28 -4.98 -10.06 0.93
N ASP A 29 -4.65 -9.32 2.00
CA ASP A 29 -5.58 -9.01 3.08
C ASP A 29 -5.26 -7.64 3.72
N THR A 30 -6.24 -7.07 4.40
CA THR A 30 -6.09 -5.86 5.22
C THR A 30 -6.76 -6.07 6.56
N THR A 31 -5.97 -6.03 7.64
CA THR A 31 -6.48 -6.15 9.02
C THR A 31 -6.22 -4.87 9.80
N THR A 32 -6.93 -4.66 10.89
CA THR A 32 -6.72 -3.54 11.81
C THR A 32 -6.34 -4.07 13.17
N GLU A 33 -5.17 -3.67 13.68
CA GLU A 33 -4.66 -4.03 14.99
C GLU A 33 -4.30 -2.77 15.77
N ALA A 34 -4.88 -2.60 16.96
CA ALA A 34 -4.60 -1.47 17.86
C ALA A 34 -4.59 -0.09 17.14
N ASP A 35 -5.68 0.23 16.44
CA ASP A 35 -5.87 1.45 15.64
C ASP A 35 -4.89 1.63 14.46
N THR A 36 -4.13 0.60 14.12
CA THR A 36 -3.21 0.58 12.98
C THR A 36 -3.73 -0.35 11.89
N VAL A 37 -3.83 0.15 10.66
CA VAL A 37 -4.14 -0.69 9.50
C VAL A 37 -2.87 -1.43 9.07
N LEU A 38 -2.96 -2.75 8.95
CA LEU A 38 -1.93 -3.61 8.43
C LEU A 38 -2.33 -4.12 7.05
N TRP A 39 -1.46 -3.93 6.07
CA TRP A 39 -1.56 -4.49 4.73
C TRP A 39 -0.72 -5.77 4.67
N VAL A 40 -1.36 -6.89 4.32
CA VAL A 40 -0.73 -8.21 4.29
C VAL A 40 -0.40 -8.57 2.84
N TYR A 41 0.85 -8.93 2.59
CA TYR A 41 1.34 -9.36 1.28
C TYR A 41 1.87 -10.79 1.38
N LEU A 42 1.73 -11.55 0.29
CA LEU A 42 2.49 -12.80 0.15
C LEU A 42 3.97 -12.46 -0.04
N GLU A 43 4.83 -13.17 0.68
CA GLU A 43 6.26 -13.03 0.50
C GLU A 43 6.66 -13.50 -0.90
N SER A 44 7.43 -12.65 -1.58
CA SER A 44 8.09 -12.98 -2.83
C SER A 44 9.37 -12.16 -2.93
N ASP A 45 10.35 -12.65 -3.69
CA ASP A 45 11.62 -11.95 -3.90
C ASP A 45 11.39 -10.52 -4.40
N GLU A 46 10.42 -10.32 -5.30
CA GLU A 46 10.08 -9.00 -5.83
C GLU A 46 9.51 -8.05 -4.76
N VAL A 47 8.61 -8.53 -3.90
CA VAL A 47 8.06 -7.72 -2.80
C VAL A 47 9.16 -7.35 -1.80
N LEU A 48 10.06 -8.29 -1.48
CA LEU A 48 11.19 -8.05 -0.59
C LEU A 48 12.16 -7.01 -1.17
N ASP A 49 12.50 -7.12 -2.46
CA ASP A 49 13.37 -6.16 -3.17
C ASP A 49 12.76 -4.75 -3.20
N LEU A 50 11.44 -4.65 -3.42
CA LEU A 50 10.72 -3.38 -3.39
C LEU A 50 10.73 -2.76 -1.99
N ILE A 51 10.55 -3.56 -0.94
CA ILE A 51 10.62 -3.10 0.45
C ILE A 51 12.04 -2.62 0.77
N GLU A 52 13.07 -3.36 0.38
CA GLU A 52 14.45 -2.96 0.62
C GLU A 52 14.78 -1.65 -0.13
N THR A 53 14.37 -1.55 -1.39
CA THR A 53 14.53 -0.34 -2.21
C THR A 53 13.87 0.86 -1.56
N PHE A 54 12.62 0.71 -1.12
CA PHE A 54 11.90 1.75 -0.40
C PHE A 54 12.65 2.21 0.85
N ASN A 55 13.07 1.28 1.70
CA ASN A 55 13.77 1.60 2.95
C ASN A 55 15.12 2.29 2.70
N ARG A 56 15.83 1.87 1.65
CA ARG A 56 17.10 2.47 1.23
C ARG A 56 16.91 3.89 0.71
N GLU A 57 15.85 4.15 -0.04
CA GLU A 57 15.48 5.49 -0.48
C GLU A 57 15.03 6.36 0.70
N GLU A 58 14.26 5.82 1.64
CA GLU A 58 13.87 6.51 2.87
C GLU A 58 15.05 6.98 3.70
N ALA A 59 16.04 6.11 3.90
CA ALA A 59 17.25 6.45 4.65
C ALA A 59 18.08 7.58 4.00
N ARG A 60 17.88 7.86 2.71
CA ARG A 60 18.63 8.89 1.95
C ARG A 60 17.96 10.26 1.94
N VAL A 61 16.71 10.36 2.36
CA VAL A 61 15.94 11.61 2.27
C VAL A 61 15.83 12.24 3.66
N GLU A 62 16.12 13.54 3.77
CA GLU A 62 15.88 14.27 5.02
C GLU A 62 14.40 14.15 5.44
N PRO A 63 14.09 13.94 6.73
CA PRO A 63 12.73 13.61 7.19
C PRO A 63 11.62 14.56 6.71
N GLN A 64 11.92 15.86 6.57
CA GLN A 64 10.96 16.86 6.07
C GLN A 64 10.65 16.72 4.58
N SER A 65 11.61 16.28 3.77
CA SER A 65 11.47 16.07 2.33
C SER A 65 10.79 14.73 2.03
N PHE A 66 11.00 13.73 2.88
CA PHE A 66 10.41 12.40 2.76
C PHE A 66 8.88 12.46 2.91
N SER A 67 8.38 13.17 3.93
CA SER A 67 6.94 13.39 4.15
C SER A 67 6.25 14.05 2.94
N ARG A 68 6.92 14.99 2.26
CA ARG A 68 6.38 15.66 1.06
C ARG A 68 6.35 14.76 -0.17
N PHE A 69 7.41 13.97 -0.40
CA PHE A 69 7.48 13.04 -1.54
C PHE A 69 6.40 11.96 -1.43
N TYR A 70 6.24 11.36 -0.24
CA TYR A 70 5.22 10.34 -0.02
C TYR A 70 3.80 10.89 0.12
N GLY A 71 3.65 12.16 0.53
CA GLY A 71 2.39 12.88 0.40
C GLY A 71 1.87 12.91 -1.05
N LYS A 72 2.76 13.06 -2.05
CA LYS A 72 2.39 13.00 -3.47
C LYS A 72 2.05 11.59 -3.95
N ILE A 73 2.75 10.58 -3.46
CA ILE A 73 2.44 9.17 -3.73
C ILE A 73 1.05 8.80 -3.16
N LYS A 74 0.76 9.21 -1.92
CA LYS A 74 -0.56 9.06 -1.29
C LYS A 74 -1.67 9.74 -2.08
N GLN A 75 -1.45 10.98 -2.53
CA GLN A 75 -2.40 11.70 -3.39
C GLN A 75 -2.64 10.97 -4.71
N SER A 76 -1.57 10.44 -5.32
CA SER A 76 -1.65 9.68 -6.57
C SER A 76 -2.45 8.40 -6.38
N PHE A 77 -2.18 7.61 -5.34
CA PHE A 77 -2.93 6.40 -5.00
C PHE A 77 -4.45 6.66 -4.83
N HIS A 78 -4.82 7.72 -4.10
CA HIS A 78 -6.23 8.10 -3.97
C HIS A 78 -6.85 8.56 -5.30
N ALA A 79 -6.08 9.25 -6.16
CA ALA A 79 -6.55 9.69 -7.47
C ALA A 79 -6.78 8.50 -8.43
N THR A 80 -5.94 7.46 -8.39
CA THR A 80 -6.10 6.26 -9.22
C THR A 80 -7.27 5.40 -8.75
N ARG A 81 -7.48 5.25 -7.43
CA ARG A 81 -8.56 4.43 -6.86
C ARG A 81 -9.91 5.15 -6.79
N GLY A 82 -9.92 6.48 -6.72
CA GLY A 82 -11.14 7.31 -6.71
C GLY A 82 -11.90 7.36 -8.03
N ARG A 83 -11.27 6.99 -9.16
CA ARG A 83 -11.92 6.99 -10.49
C ARG A 83 -12.81 5.77 -10.76
N GLY A 84 -12.83 4.77 -9.85
CA GLY A 84 -13.64 3.56 -10.00
C GLY A 84 -15.01 3.55 -9.32
N ARG A 85 -15.41 4.61 -8.59
CA ARG A 85 -16.67 4.63 -7.80
C ARG A 85 -17.46 5.93 -7.92
N SER A 86 -17.68 6.40 -9.14
CA SER A 86 -18.62 7.51 -9.42
C SER A 86 -19.52 7.24 -10.62
N SER A 87 -19.93 5.99 -10.81
CA SER A 87 -20.96 5.65 -11.78
C SER A 87 -21.86 4.53 -11.27
N GLN A 88 -22.60 4.78 -10.18
CA GLN A 88 -23.89 4.10 -9.96
C GLN A 88 -24.78 4.93 -9.02
N ARG A 89 -25.84 5.48 -9.63
CA ARG A 89 -27.10 5.96 -9.05
C ARG A 89 -27.12 7.34 -8.37
N ALA A 90 -27.00 8.38 -9.20
CA ALA A 90 -27.87 9.55 -9.08
C ALA A 90 -28.90 9.52 -10.23
N SER A 91 -29.99 8.77 -10.05
CA SER A 91 -31.21 8.88 -10.86
C SER A 91 -32.34 8.17 -10.13
N SER A 92 -33.02 8.91 -9.26
CA SER A 92 -34.44 8.70 -8.95
C SER A 92 -34.98 9.98 -8.30
N VAL A 93 -35.09 11.04 -9.09
CA VAL A 93 -35.96 12.18 -8.82
C VAL A 93 -36.70 12.49 -10.11
N ALA A 94 -37.88 11.89 -10.24
CA ALA A 94 -39.09 12.38 -10.91
C ALA A 94 -40.08 11.21 -11.01
#